data_AF-A0A3M2UXW9-F1
#
_entry.id   AF-A0A3M2UXW9-F1
#
_cell.length_a   1.000
_cell.length_b   1.000
_cell.length_c   1.000
_cell.angle_alpha   90.00
_cell.angle_beta   90.00
_cell.angle_gamma   90.00
#
_symmetry.space_group_name_H-M   'P 1'
#
loop_
_entity.id
_entity.type
_entity.pdbx_description
1 polymer ?
#
loop_
_entity_poly.entity_id
_entity_poly.type
_entity_poly.pdbx_seq_one_letter_code
_entity_poly.pdbx_strand_id
1 'polypeptide(L)' 'GYDTVLRLTVDNLFDKRYWRDAGEYLGDDYLFMGAPRTASLSASVNF' A
#
# COMPACT_ATOMS: atom_id res chain seq x y z
N GLY A 1 34.15 3.39 0.08
CA GLY A 1 32.90 2.67 -0.22
C GLY A 1 31.84 3.69 -0.52
N TYR A 2 30.90 3.39 -1.43
CA TYR A 2 29.77 4.26 -1.74
C TYR A 2 28.78 4.28 -0.58
N ASP A 3 28.25 5.46 -0.25
CA ASP A 3 27.19 5.58 0.75
C ASP A 3 25.92 4.92 0.20
N THR A 4 25.32 4.03 0.99
CA THR A 4 24.15 3.23 0.56
C THR A 4 23.09 3.25 1.65
N VAL A 5 21.87 3.62 1.27
CA VAL A 5 20.70 3.61 2.16
C VAL A 5 19.73 2.53 1.70
N LEU A 6 19.37 1.64 2.62
CA LEU A 6 18.27 0.68 2.45
C LEU A 6 17.03 1.16 3.19
N ARG A 7 15.86 1.05 2.57
CA ARG A 7 14.57 1.43 3.17
C ARG A 7 13.55 0.33 3.00
N LEU A 8 13.01 -0.14 4.12
CA LEU A 8 11.81 -0.96 4.17
C LEU A 8 10.61 -0.08 4.55
N THR A 9 9.57 -0.11 3.72
CA THR A 9 8.29 0.54 4.00
C THR A 9 7.21 -0.53 4.11
N VAL A 10 6.35 -0.42 5.12
CA VAL A 10 5.18 -1.29 5.30
C VAL A 10 3.95 -0.41 5.39
N ASP A 11 3.07 -0.54 4.39
CA ASP A 11 1.77 0.12 4.39
C ASP A 11 0.73 -0.79 5.04
N ASN A 12 -0.23 -0.18 5.73
CA ASN A 12 -1.24 -0.90 6.51
C ASN A 12 -0.62 -1.90 7.51
N LEU A 13 0.26 -1.39 8.39
CA LEU A 13 1.06 -2.19 9.34
C LEU A 13 0.24 -3.18 10.16
N PHE A 14 -0.99 -2.82 10.53
CA PHE A 14 -1.87 -3.66 11.35
C PHE A 14 -2.84 -4.53 10.54
N ASP A 15 -2.71 -4.57 9.21
CA ASP A 15 -3.64 -5.27 8.30
C ASP A 15 -5.11 -4.93 8.57
N LYS A 16 -5.40 -3.64 8.79
CA LYS A 16 -6.77 -3.17 8.94
C LYS A 16 -7.52 -3.40 7.64
N ARG A 17 -8.63 -4.12 7.71
CA ARG A 17 -9.57 -4.28 6.60
C ARG A 17 -10.59 -3.17 6.65
N TYR A 18 -10.79 -2.50 5.52
CA TYR A 18 -11.72 -1.39 5.38
C TYR A 18 -12.19 -1.28 3.93
N TRP A 19 -13.28 -0.56 3.74
CA TRP A 19 -13.80 -0.18 2.43
C TRP A 19 -13.19 1.16 2.03
N ARG A 20 -12.58 1.21 0.83
CA ARG A 20 -12.02 2.45 0.28
C ARG A 20 -13.12 3.35 -0.26
N ASP A 21 -14.08 2.75 -0.95
CA ASP A 21 -15.13 3.47 -1.65
C ASP A 21 -16.38 2.61 -1.78
N ALA A 22 -17.51 3.26 -2.05
CA ALA A 22 -18.78 2.65 -2.39
C ALA A 22 -19.26 3.25 -3.72
N GLY A 23 -19.73 2.41 -4.63
CA GLY A 23 -20.24 2.86 -5.92
C GLY A 23 -21.47 2.07 -6.35
N GLU A 24 -22.32 2.73 -7.13
CA GLU A 24 -23.54 2.14 -7.67
C GLU A 24 -23.36 1.82 -9.16
N TYR A 25 -23.84 0.67 -9.61
CA TYR A 25 -23.94 0.35 -11.03
C TYR A 25 -25.22 -0.45 -11.32
N LEU A 26 -26.05 0.06 -12.24
CA LEU A 26 -27.34 -0.53 -12.62
C LEU A 26 -28.31 -0.78 -11.45
N GLY A 27 -28.26 0.08 -10.41
CA GLY A 27 -29.09 -0.05 -9.22
C GLY A 27 -28.54 -0.99 -8.14
N ASP A 28 -27.36 -1.59 -8.37
CA ASP A 28 -26.65 -2.39 -7.37
C ASP A 28 -25.54 -1.57 -6.70
N ASP A 29 -25.45 -1.67 -5.37
CA ASP A 29 -24.38 -1.08 -4.58
C ASP A 29 -23.17 -2.02 -4.44
N TYR A 30 -21.97 -1.50 -4.70
CA TYR A 30 -20.71 -2.22 -4.61
C TYR A 30 -19.75 -1.54 -3.65
N LEU A 31 -19.08 -2.35 -2.83
CA LEU A 31 -18.02 -1.89 -1.95
C LEU A 31 -16.65 -2.27 -2.51
N PHE A 32 -15.77 -1.27 -2.60
CA PHE A 32 -14.40 -1.45 -3.07
C PHE A 32 -13.46 -1.59 -1.88
N MET A 33 -12.72 -2.69 -1.84
CA MET A 33 -11.79 -2.96 -0.74
C MET A 33 -10.62 -1.97 -0.75
N GLY A 34 -10.21 -1.54 0.45
CA GLY A 34 -8.98 -0.79 0.66
C GLY A 34 -7.71 -1.61 0.42
N ALA A 35 -6.58 -0.91 0.32
CA ALA A 35 -5.30 -1.57 0.08
C ALA A 35 -4.96 -2.56 1.21
N PRO A 36 -4.56 -3.80 0.90
CA PRO A 36 -4.10 -4.76 1.90
C PRO A 36 -2.75 -4.32 2.48
N ARG A 37 -2.24 -5.05 3.49
CA ARG A 37 -0.84 -4.88 3.91
C ARG A 37 0.11 -5.12 2.74
N THR A 38 0.95 -4.13 2.45
CA THR A 38 1.99 -4.22 1.42
C THR A 38 3.34 -3.83 2.00
N ALA A 39 4.40 -4.46 1.52
CA ALA A 39 5.77 -4.12 1.90
C ALA A 39 6.60 -3.80 0.65
N SER A 40 7.46 -2.80 0.73
CA SER A 40 8.40 -2.44 -0.32
C SER A 40 9.80 -2.23 0.24
N LEU A 41 10.81 -2.70 -0.50
CA LEU A 41 12.22 -2.52 -0.19
C LEU A 41 12.87 -1.69 -1.30
N SER A 42 13.61 -0.65 -0.92
CA SER A 42 14.39 0.15 -1.86
C SER A 42 15.82 0.36 -1.39
N ALA A 43 16.69 0.64 -2.35
CA ALA A 43 18.09 0.96 -2.14
C ALA A 43 18.45 2.25 -2.89
N SER A 44 19.21 3.14 -2.24
CA SER A 44 19.78 4.34 -2.85
C SER A 44 21.29 4.30 -2.66
N VAL A 45 22.05 4.46 -3.74
CA VAL A 45 23.52 4.43 -3.74
C VAL A 45 24.04 5.78 -4.23
N ASN A 46 24.92 6.40 -3.46
CA ASN A 46 25.56 7.67 -3.78
C ASN A 46 26.98 7.41 -4.31
N PHE A 47 27.22 7.79 -5.56
CA PHE A 47 28.48 7.59 -6.30
C PHE A 47 29.31 8.86 -6.44
#